data_AF-A0A928MK57-F1
#
_entry.id   AF-A0A928MK57-F1
#
_cell.length_a   1.000
_cell.length_b   1.000
_cell.length_c   1.000
_cell.angle_alpha   90.00
_cell.angle_beta   90.00
_cell.angle_gamma   90.00
#
_symmetry.space_group_name_H-M   'P 1'
#
loop_
_entity.id
_entity.type
_entity.pdbx_description
1 polymer ?
#
loop_
_entity_poly.entity_id
_entity_poly.type
_entity_poly.pdbx_seq_one_letter_code
_entity_poly.pdbx_strand_id
1 'polypeptide(L)'
;MQRVIDMKKQLDDLGVSAFCESMAMMARAGIQTDEAIGLLAESARKDGGVLESGLAVMKEKTEAGDRLWKAMEESGIFPDYCVRMVEAGEGSGRMESILFRLSRYYADQKTMGDKLRGAVTYPAAMLVLIIAVLAVMLVMVLPAFTDVYDNLTGSLSASTYGYIRWAYAFCWIALIAMVVIAGALIVGLWMWTHGKRETVEKLLRKLPICDNILNSMGSYRFTAALTTFLASGEMQDDAVRMSIPMVRCKPIEDVLHRCEERMAEGHSIAQAAYDEDLFEPVYGRMLLAGERSGSMEPVLERLSGLLEDNAASLVERLVGIIDPLLSGVLMVTVGLSLLSVMLPLIGMMNSVG
;
A
#
# COMPACT_ATOMS: atom_id res chain seq x y z
N MET A 1 4.94 14.65 -17.40
CA MET A 1 5.13 13.58 -18.42
C MET A 1 6.48 12.90 -18.28
N GLN A 2 7.58 13.62 -17.98
CA GLN A 2 8.90 13.04 -17.66
C GLN A 2 8.92 12.07 -16.46
N ARG A 3 8.31 12.40 -15.32
CA ARG A 3 8.23 11.49 -14.14
C ARG A 3 7.55 10.13 -14.39
N VAL A 4 6.72 10.03 -15.43
CA VAL A 4 6.01 8.78 -15.78
C VAL A 4 6.88 7.87 -16.64
N ILE A 5 7.91 8.43 -17.30
CA ILE A 5 8.88 7.69 -18.12
C ILE A 5 9.98 7.09 -17.24
N ASP A 6 10.44 7.80 -16.20
CA ASP A 6 11.41 7.28 -15.21
C ASP A 6 10.90 6.04 -14.45
N MET A 7 9.62 6.03 -14.10
CA MET A 7 9.02 4.95 -13.31
C MET A 7 8.95 3.60 -14.04
N LYS A 8 9.19 3.57 -15.36
CA LYS A 8 9.25 2.34 -16.16
C LYS A 8 10.64 1.70 -16.18
N LYS A 9 11.65 2.36 -15.59
CA LYS A 9 13.04 1.89 -15.46
C LYS A 9 13.46 1.62 -14.01
N GLN A 10 12.61 1.86 -13.02
CA GLN A 10 12.97 1.65 -11.62
C GLN A 10 12.75 0.21 -11.16
N LEU A 11 13.63 -0.27 -10.29
CA LEU A 11 13.51 -1.56 -9.61
C LEU A 11 12.31 -1.56 -8.66
N ASP A 12 11.68 -2.74 -8.49
CA ASP A 12 10.72 -2.95 -7.40
C ASP A 12 11.42 -2.92 -6.04
N ASP A 13 10.68 -2.61 -4.96
CA ASP A 13 11.24 -2.45 -3.61
C ASP A 13 12.02 -3.71 -3.17
N LEU A 14 11.55 -4.91 -3.55
CA LEU A 14 12.26 -6.17 -3.30
C LEU A 14 13.61 -6.26 -4.03
N GLY A 15 13.66 -5.77 -5.27
CA GLY A 15 14.89 -5.75 -6.06
C GLY A 15 15.92 -4.81 -5.44
N VAL A 16 15.48 -3.63 -4.96
CA VAL A 16 16.36 -2.69 -4.27
C VAL A 16 16.88 -3.31 -2.97
N SER A 17 15.98 -3.96 -2.22
CA SER A 17 16.34 -4.66 -0.98
C SER A 17 17.41 -5.73 -1.20
N ALA A 18 17.23 -6.61 -2.19
CA ALA A 18 18.16 -7.69 -2.51
C ALA A 18 19.52 -7.17 -3.01
N PHE A 19 19.53 -6.10 -3.81
CA PHE A 19 20.75 -5.43 -4.23
C PHE A 19 21.52 -4.89 -3.03
N CYS A 20 20.84 -4.12 -2.16
CA CYS A 20 21.46 -3.55 -0.97
C CYS A 20 21.96 -4.63 0.00
N GLU A 21 21.23 -5.73 0.19
CA GLU A 21 21.65 -6.85 1.03
C GLU A 21 22.93 -7.50 0.49
N SER A 22 22.96 -7.80 -0.81
CA SER A 22 24.10 -8.44 -1.45
C SER A 22 25.34 -7.54 -1.40
N MET A 23 25.18 -6.25 -1.69
CA MET A 23 26.25 -5.27 -1.57
C MET A 23 26.73 -5.12 -0.12
N ALA A 24 25.85 -5.13 0.87
CA ALA A 24 26.22 -5.09 2.30
C ALA A 24 27.06 -6.31 2.69
N MET A 25 26.65 -7.51 2.25
CA MET A 25 27.36 -8.76 2.52
C MET A 25 28.76 -8.78 1.87
N MET A 26 28.87 -8.29 0.62
CA MET A 26 30.14 -8.17 -0.08
C MET A 26 31.06 -7.12 0.57
N ALA A 27 30.52 -5.96 0.96
CA ALA A 27 31.26 -4.94 1.69
C ALA A 27 31.80 -5.47 3.03
N ARG A 28 30.98 -6.23 3.77
CA ARG A 28 31.39 -6.89 5.01
C ARG A 28 32.47 -7.94 4.81
N ALA A 29 32.46 -8.62 3.66
CA ALA A 29 33.52 -9.56 3.26
C ALA A 29 34.81 -8.87 2.77
N GLY A 30 34.83 -7.53 2.69
CA GLY A 30 35.96 -6.74 2.22
C GLY A 30 36.12 -6.74 0.69
N ILE A 31 35.09 -7.13 -0.05
CA ILE A 31 35.09 -7.11 -1.52
C ILE A 31 34.94 -5.65 -1.98
N GLN A 32 35.74 -5.25 -2.96
CA GLN A 32 35.67 -3.89 -3.52
C GLN A 32 34.37 -3.69 -4.31
N THR A 33 33.92 -2.44 -4.39
CA THR A 33 32.59 -2.10 -4.89
C THR A 33 32.40 -2.43 -6.38
N ASP A 34 33.46 -2.25 -7.17
CA ASP A 34 33.55 -2.61 -8.59
C ASP A 34 33.47 -4.13 -8.80
N GLU A 35 34.20 -4.91 -8.00
CA GLU A 35 34.14 -6.38 -8.03
C GLU A 35 32.76 -6.89 -7.61
N ALA A 36 32.19 -6.31 -6.55
CA ALA A 36 30.84 -6.63 -6.06
C ALA A 36 29.76 -6.40 -7.13
N ILE A 37 29.79 -5.25 -7.81
CA ILE A 37 28.88 -4.96 -8.94
C ILE A 37 29.12 -5.93 -10.09
N GLY A 38 30.38 -6.29 -10.38
CA GLY A 38 30.72 -7.29 -11.38
C GLY A 38 30.05 -8.65 -11.12
N LEU A 39 30.14 -9.15 -9.88
CA LEU A 39 29.51 -10.40 -9.44
C LEU A 39 27.99 -10.35 -9.53
N LEU A 40 27.39 -9.21 -9.16
CA LEU A 40 25.95 -9.00 -9.27
C LEU A 40 25.48 -8.92 -10.73
N ALA A 41 26.24 -8.27 -11.60
CA ALA A 41 25.95 -8.18 -13.03
C ALA A 41 25.99 -9.57 -13.70
N GLU A 42 26.94 -10.43 -13.32
CA GLU A 42 27.00 -11.82 -13.80
C GLU A 42 25.81 -12.65 -13.32
N SER A 43 25.37 -12.44 -12.09
CA SER A 43 24.20 -13.12 -11.52
C SER A 43 22.90 -12.67 -12.22
N ALA A 44 22.75 -11.36 -12.47
CA ALA A 44 21.56 -10.76 -13.09
C ALA A 44 21.37 -11.14 -14.57
N ARG A 45 22.44 -11.52 -15.29
CA ARG A 45 22.36 -12.03 -16.67
C ARG A 45 21.48 -13.28 -16.81
N LYS A 46 21.28 -14.05 -15.74
CA LYS A 46 20.39 -15.22 -15.77
C LYS A 46 18.91 -14.85 -15.70
N ASP A 47 18.58 -13.75 -15.04
CA ASP A 47 17.19 -13.34 -14.78
C ASP A 47 16.69 -12.30 -15.81
N GLY A 48 17.60 -11.56 -16.43
CA GLY A 48 17.31 -10.56 -17.47
C GLY A 48 16.57 -9.32 -16.96
N GLY A 49 16.50 -8.27 -17.78
CA GLY A 49 15.60 -7.13 -17.56
C GLY A 49 16.26 -5.86 -17.02
N VAL A 50 15.49 -5.06 -16.25
CA VAL A 50 15.88 -3.71 -15.82
C VAL A 50 17.15 -3.73 -14.96
N LEU A 51 17.28 -4.72 -14.07
CA LEU A 51 18.45 -4.88 -13.20
C LEU A 51 19.73 -5.15 -13.99
N GLU A 52 19.69 -6.03 -14.98
CA GLU A 52 20.86 -6.33 -15.84
C GLU A 52 21.35 -5.07 -16.57
N SER A 53 20.42 -4.34 -17.19
CA SER A 53 20.76 -3.11 -17.92
C SER A 53 21.33 -2.02 -17.01
N GLY A 54 20.81 -1.89 -15.79
CA GLY A 54 21.29 -0.92 -14.82
C GLY A 54 22.65 -1.30 -14.22
N LEU A 55 22.86 -2.58 -13.89
CA LEU A 55 24.14 -3.08 -13.38
C LEU A 55 25.26 -2.98 -14.44
N ALA A 56 24.95 -3.14 -15.72
CA ALA A 56 25.92 -2.92 -16.80
C ALA A 56 26.44 -1.47 -16.83
N VAL A 57 25.54 -0.49 -16.69
CA VAL A 57 25.90 0.94 -16.60
C VAL A 57 26.70 1.21 -15.34
N MET A 58 26.28 0.66 -14.20
CA MET A 58 27.00 0.83 -12.94
C MET A 58 28.42 0.28 -13.02
N LYS A 59 28.57 -0.92 -13.59
CA LYS A 59 29.87 -1.58 -13.76
C LYS A 59 30.84 -0.69 -14.55
N GLU A 60 30.41 -0.17 -15.70
CA GLU A 60 31.22 0.72 -16.53
C GLU A 60 31.69 1.96 -15.75
N LYS A 61 30.79 2.56 -14.95
CA LYS A 61 31.09 3.76 -14.15
C LYS A 61 32.03 3.46 -12.99
N THR A 62 31.81 2.36 -12.26
CA THR A 62 32.69 1.98 -11.16
C THR A 62 34.07 1.51 -11.64
N GLU A 63 34.15 0.85 -12.79
CA GLU A 63 35.44 0.51 -13.44
C GLU A 63 36.20 1.77 -13.91
N ALA A 64 35.47 2.83 -14.27
CA ALA A 64 36.05 4.14 -14.57
C ALA A 64 36.50 4.91 -13.31
N GLY A 65 36.26 4.38 -12.11
CA GLY A 65 36.64 4.97 -10.82
C GLY A 65 35.62 5.95 -10.24
N ASP A 66 34.39 5.99 -10.76
CA ASP A 66 33.33 6.80 -10.16
C ASP A 66 32.85 6.21 -8.82
N ARG A 67 32.31 7.11 -7.99
CA ARG A 67 31.66 6.81 -6.72
C ARG A 67 30.42 5.94 -6.92
N LEU A 68 30.10 5.07 -5.95
CA LEU A 68 28.97 4.14 -6.06
C LEU A 68 27.65 4.86 -6.27
N TRP A 69 27.41 5.94 -5.51
CA TRP A 69 26.17 6.70 -5.60
C TRP A 69 25.97 7.32 -6.98
N LYS A 70 27.04 7.79 -7.65
CA LYS A 70 26.96 8.32 -9.02
C LYS A 70 26.59 7.24 -10.02
N ALA A 71 27.20 6.06 -9.89
CA ALA A 71 26.87 4.90 -10.71
C ALA A 71 25.39 4.52 -10.55
N MET A 72 24.87 4.54 -9.31
CA MET A 72 23.45 4.28 -9.03
C MET A 72 22.53 5.36 -9.61
N GLU A 73 22.90 6.64 -9.49
CA GLU A 73 22.16 7.77 -10.07
C GLU A 73 22.04 7.64 -11.59
N GLU A 74 23.15 7.37 -12.26
CA GLU A 74 23.20 7.31 -13.73
C GLU A 74 22.56 6.04 -14.31
N SER A 75 22.48 4.96 -13.52
CA SER A 75 21.70 3.78 -13.88
C SER A 75 20.19 4.08 -13.99
N GLY A 76 19.70 5.05 -13.22
CA GLY A 76 18.28 5.43 -13.15
C GLY A 76 17.34 4.34 -12.63
N ILE A 77 17.86 3.21 -12.13
CA ILE A 77 17.03 2.09 -11.65
C ILE A 77 16.68 2.20 -10.17
N PHE A 78 17.42 3.01 -9.41
CA PHE A 78 17.22 3.15 -7.97
C PHE A 78 16.38 4.38 -7.64
N PRO A 79 15.57 4.35 -6.56
CA PRO A 79 14.93 5.55 -6.05
C PRO A 79 15.96 6.55 -5.51
N ASP A 80 15.69 7.85 -5.68
CA ASP A 80 16.57 8.96 -5.22
C ASP A 80 17.01 8.82 -3.76
N TYR A 81 16.12 8.30 -2.90
CA TYR A 81 16.44 8.02 -1.50
C TYR A 81 17.60 7.05 -1.32
N CYS A 82 17.58 5.94 -2.07
CA CYS A 82 18.63 4.93 -2.01
C CYS A 82 19.97 5.53 -2.43
N VAL A 83 19.97 6.30 -3.51
CA VAL A 83 21.15 7.00 -4.04
C VAL A 83 21.75 7.95 -3.00
N ARG A 84 20.92 8.82 -2.40
CA ARG A 84 21.37 9.80 -1.39
C ARG A 84 21.90 9.14 -0.11
N MET A 85 21.27 8.05 0.33
CA MET A 85 21.76 7.30 1.49
C MET A 85 23.12 6.67 1.20
N VAL A 86 23.32 6.13 0.00
CA VAL A 86 24.61 5.58 -0.41
C VAL A 86 25.67 6.69 -0.51
N GLU A 87 25.32 7.89 -0.99
CA GLU A 87 26.20 9.06 -0.98
C GLU A 87 26.66 9.42 0.44
N ALA A 88 25.73 9.52 1.38
CA ALA A 88 26.03 9.76 2.80
C ALA A 88 26.90 8.64 3.42
N GLY A 89 26.65 7.38 3.06
CA GLY A 89 27.41 6.22 3.51
C GLY A 89 28.83 6.18 2.99
N GLU A 90 29.01 6.60 1.75
CA GLU A 90 30.33 6.69 1.13
C GLU A 90 31.15 7.84 1.73
N GLY A 91 30.52 8.98 1.99
CA GLY A 91 31.16 10.13 2.63
C GLY A 91 31.55 9.88 4.10
N SER A 92 30.73 9.12 4.82
CA SER A 92 30.96 8.79 6.24
C SER A 92 31.77 7.51 6.48
N GLY A 93 32.05 6.74 5.42
CA GLY A 93 32.74 5.44 5.52
C GLY A 93 31.90 4.33 6.17
N ARG A 94 30.57 4.51 6.26
CA ARG A 94 29.63 3.59 6.92
C ARG A 94 28.77 2.78 5.93
N MET A 95 29.30 2.56 4.73
CA MET A 95 28.59 1.92 3.61
C MET A 95 27.91 0.59 3.99
N GLU A 96 28.60 -0.29 4.72
CA GLU A 96 28.04 -1.57 5.16
C GLU A 96 26.74 -1.40 5.97
N SER A 97 26.76 -0.51 6.98
CA SER A 97 25.60 -0.28 7.86
C SER A 97 24.43 0.33 7.09
N ILE A 98 24.71 1.28 6.18
CA ILE A 98 23.68 1.93 5.38
C ILE A 98 23.03 0.95 4.41
N LEU A 99 23.82 0.14 3.71
CA LEU A 99 23.29 -0.86 2.78
C LEU A 99 22.41 -1.89 3.51
N PHE A 100 22.80 -2.33 4.71
CA PHE A 100 21.98 -3.25 5.51
C PHE A 100 20.65 -2.61 5.96
N ARG A 101 20.67 -1.33 6.35
CA ARG A 101 19.45 -0.59 6.73
C ARG A 101 18.54 -0.32 5.53
N LEU A 102 19.10 0.04 4.38
CA LEU A 102 18.35 0.18 3.13
C LEU A 102 17.70 -1.13 2.73
N SER A 103 18.42 -2.25 2.82
CA SER A 103 17.86 -3.58 2.55
C SER A 103 16.62 -3.84 3.41
N ARG A 104 16.73 -3.66 4.73
CA ARG A 104 15.62 -3.84 5.67
C ARG A 104 14.46 -2.88 5.37
N TYR A 105 14.73 -1.60 5.18
CA TYR A 105 13.72 -0.59 4.86
C TYR A 105 12.90 -0.94 3.62
N TYR A 106 13.56 -1.35 2.53
CA TYR A 106 12.85 -1.72 1.30
C TYR A 106 12.15 -3.08 1.41
N ALA A 107 12.67 -4.03 2.19
CA ALA A 107 11.98 -5.29 2.51
C ALA A 107 10.68 -5.04 3.30
N ASP A 108 10.74 -4.16 4.30
CA ASP A 108 9.58 -3.80 5.13
C ASP A 108 8.56 -3.03 4.27
N GLN A 109 9.00 -2.10 3.40
CA GLN A 109 8.12 -1.44 2.44
C GLN A 109 7.44 -2.40 1.48
N LYS A 110 8.16 -3.41 0.97
CA LYS A 110 7.57 -4.44 0.11
C LYS A 110 6.52 -5.25 0.87
N THR A 111 6.85 -5.69 2.08
CA THR A 111 5.96 -6.47 2.94
C THR A 111 4.67 -5.69 3.24
N MET A 112 4.80 -4.42 3.61
CA MET A 112 3.66 -3.54 3.85
C MET A 112 2.86 -3.30 2.55
N GLY A 113 3.53 -3.09 1.43
CA GLY A 113 2.91 -2.96 0.12
C GLY A 113 2.11 -4.19 -0.30
N ASP A 114 2.64 -5.38 -0.02
CA ASP A 114 1.97 -6.65 -0.31
C ASP A 114 0.78 -6.90 0.63
N LYS A 115 0.88 -6.53 1.92
CA LYS A 115 -0.25 -6.54 2.85
C LYS A 115 -1.39 -5.64 2.35
N LEU A 116 -1.07 -4.43 1.90
CA LEU A 116 -2.04 -3.50 1.33
C LEU A 116 -2.67 -4.03 0.04
N ARG A 117 -1.86 -4.60 -0.86
CA ARG A 117 -2.38 -5.24 -2.09
C ARG A 117 -3.29 -6.42 -1.75
N GLY A 118 -2.90 -7.26 -0.79
CA GLY A 118 -3.70 -8.39 -0.31
C GLY A 118 -5.04 -7.94 0.25
N ALA A 119 -5.04 -6.87 1.05
CA ALA A 119 -6.24 -6.29 1.65
C ALA A 119 -7.27 -5.79 0.62
N VAL A 120 -6.84 -5.42 -0.59
CA VAL A 120 -7.73 -4.98 -1.67
C VAL A 120 -8.06 -6.13 -2.65
N THR A 121 -7.11 -7.03 -2.89
CA THR A 121 -7.27 -8.14 -3.85
C THR A 121 -8.32 -9.15 -3.37
N TYR A 122 -8.34 -9.44 -2.06
CA TYR A 122 -9.32 -10.37 -1.49
C TYR A 122 -10.78 -9.89 -1.66
N PRO A 123 -11.16 -8.66 -1.24
CA PRO A 123 -12.49 -8.11 -1.51
C PRO A 123 -12.86 -8.06 -3.00
N ALA A 124 -11.90 -7.76 -3.88
CA ALA A 124 -12.14 -7.71 -5.31
C ALA A 124 -12.52 -9.09 -5.89
N ALA A 125 -11.81 -10.15 -5.50
CA ALA A 125 -12.12 -11.51 -5.93
C ALA A 125 -13.51 -11.96 -5.43
N MET A 126 -13.84 -11.65 -4.18
CA MET A 126 -15.14 -11.97 -3.59
C MET A 126 -16.27 -11.19 -4.26
N LEU A 127 -16.08 -9.91 -4.58
CA LEU A 127 -17.04 -9.11 -5.35
C LEU A 127 -17.34 -9.72 -6.71
N VAL A 128 -16.31 -10.18 -7.45
CA VAL A 128 -16.50 -10.83 -8.75
C VAL A 128 -17.36 -12.10 -8.60
N LEU A 129 -17.12 -12.90 -7.56
CA LEU A 129 -17.92 -14.09 -7.29
C LEU A 129 -19.38 -13.73 -6.98
N ILE A 130 -19.62 -12.74 -6.13
CA ILE A 130 -20.98 -12.29 -5.79
C ILE A 130 -21.70 -11.79 -7.04
N ILE A 131 -21.04 -10.96 -7.86
CA ILE A 131 -21.60 -10.46 -9.12
C ILE A 131 -21.95 -11.63 -10.06
N ALA A 132 -21.08 -12.62 -10.19
CA ALA A 132 -21.34 -13.80 -11.03
C ALA A 132 -22.57 -14.59 -10.55
N VAL A 133 -22.67 -14.85 -9.24
CA VAL A 133 -23.82 -15.55 -8.64
C VAL A 133 -25.12 -14.76 -8.85
N LEU A 134 -25.09 -13.45 -8.62
CA LEU A 134 -26.27 -12.58 -8.83
C LEU A 134 -26.67 -12.50 -10.30
N ALA A 135 -25.71 -12.45 -11.22
CA ALA A 135 -25.98 -12.44 -12.65
C ALA A 135 -26.67 -13.74 -13.09
N VAL A 136 -26.18 -14.91 -12.66
CA VAL A 136 -26.82 -16.21 -12.96
C VAL A 136 -28.23 -16.27 -12.38
N MET A 137 -28.43 -15.82 -11.14
CA MET A 137 -29.75 -15.76 -10.53
C MET A 137 -30.73 -14.89 -11.33
N LEU A 138 -30.31 -13.70 -11.77
CA LEU A 138 -31.19 -12.79 -12.51
C LEU A 138 -31.46 -13.22 -13.95
N VAL A 139 -30.46 -13.79 -14.63
CA VAL A 139 -30.54 -14.11 -16.07
C VAL A 139 -31.12 -15.50 -16.33
N MET A 140 -30.87 -16.48 -15.44
CA MET A 140 -31.35 -17.86 -15.65
C MET A 140 -32.47 -18.24 -14.68
N VAL A 141 -32.28 -18.01 -13.39
CA VAL A 141 -33.19 -18.56 -12.36
C VAL A 141 -34.51 -17.79 -12.38
N LEU A 142 -34.46 -16.47 -12.31
CA LEU A 142 -35.66 -15.65 -12.25
C LEU A 142 -36.60 -15.80 -13.46
N PRO A 143 -36.15 -15.76 -14.74
CA PRO A 143 -37.05 -15.93 -15.87
C PRO A 143 -37.64 -17.34 -15.96
N ALA A 144 -36.88 -18.37 -15.61
CA ALA A 144 -37.42 -19.73 -15.53
C ALA A 144 -38.62 -19.81 -14.56
N PHE A 145 -38.59 -19.05 -13.46
CA PHE A 145 -39.70 -18.98 -12.52
C PHE A 145 -40.86 -18.12 -13.03
N THR A 146 -40.61 -17.00 -13.73
CA THR A 146 -41.70 -16.21 -14.33
C THR A 146 -42.44 -17.01 -15.40
N ASP A 147 -41.70 -17.75 -16.24
CA ASP A 147 -42.28 -18.59 -17.29
C ASP A 147 -43.17 -19.69 -16.70
N VAL A 148 -42.70 -20.39 -15.66
CA VAL A 148 -43.49 -21.42 -14.97
C VAL A 148 -44.76 -20.81 -14.33
N TYR A 149 -44.66 -19.62 -13.76
CA TYR A 149 -45.79 -18.97 -13.07
C TYR A 149 -46.86 -18.45 -14.04
N ASP A 150 -46.44 -17.85 -15.16
CA ASP A 150 -47.34 -17.39 -16.23
C ASP A 150 -48.12 -18.56 -16.84
N ASN A 151 -47.48 -19.73 -16.97
CA ASN A 151 -48.12 -20.95 -17.47
C ASN A 151 -49.10 -21.60 -16.47
N LEU A 152 -48.94 -21.38 -15.16
CA LEU A 152 -49.74 -22.05 -14.12
C LEU A 152 -50.95 -21.23 -13.64
N THR A 153 -50.93 -19.89 -13.72
CA THR A 153 -52.00 -19.05 -13.14
C THR A 153 -52.80 -18.20 -14.13
N GLY A 154 -52.45 -18.12 -15.42
CA GLY A 154 -53.28 -17.55 -16.49
C GLY A 154 -53.68 -16.07 -16.37
N SER A 155 -53.46 -15.43 -15.24
CA SER A 155 -53.65 -13.99 -15.04
C SER A 155 -52.95 -13.58 -13.76
N LEU A 156 -52.11 -12.58 -13.89
CA LEU A 156 -51.45 -11.92 -12.80
C LEU A 156 -52.52 -11.20 -11.98
N SER A 157 -52.81 -11.69 -10.76
CA SER A 157 -53.44 -10.84 -9.76
C SER A 157 -52.55 -9.60 -9.62
N ALA A 158 -53.07 -8.43 -10.02
CA ALA A 158 -52.34 -7.18 -10.19
C ALA A 158 -51.54 -6.73 -8.95
N SER A 159 -51.83 -7.29 -7.78
CA SER A 159 -51.14 -7.01 -6.52
C SER A 159 -49.74 -7.67 -6.44
N THR A 160 -49.55 -8.88 -6.99
CA THR A 160 -48.27 -9.61 -6.89
C THR A 160 -47.22 -9.12 -7.91
N TYR A 161 -47.66 -8.53 -9.03
CA TYR A 161 -46.76 -8.03 -10.07
C TYR A 161 -45.88 -6.86 -9.61
N GLY A 162 -46.41 -6.04 -8.70
CA GLY A 162 -45.65 -4.95 -8.08
C GLY A 162 -44.44 -5.47 -7.31
N TYR A 163 -44.62 -6.49 -6.48
CA TYR A 163 -43.54 -7.03 -5.64
C TYR A 163 -42.42 -7.68 -6.47
N ILE A 164 -42.76 -8.44 -7.51
CA ILE A 164 -41.77 -9.07 -8.39
C ILE A 164 -41.00 -8.00 -9.20
N ARG A 165 -41.69 -6.96 -9.70
CA ARG A 165 -41.06 -5.85 -10.43
C ARG A 165 -40.14 -5.02 -9.55
N TRP A 166 -40.52 -4.76 -8.29
CA TRP A 166 -39.69 -4.06 -7.31
C TRP A 166 -38.47 -4.88 -6.88
N ALA A 167 -38.64 -6.18 -6.65
CA ALA A 167 -37.52 -7.10 -6.38
C ALA A 167 -36.56 -7.16 -7.58
N TYR A 168 -37.09 -7.17 -8.82
CA TYR A 168 -36.28 -7.11 -10.04
C TYR A 168 -35.45 -5.83 -10.14
N ALA A 169 -36.08 -4.68 -9.94
CA ALA A 169 -35.40 -3.39 -9.98
C ALA A 169 -34.33 -3.28 -8.88
N PHE A 170 -34.64 -3.74 -7.66
CA PHE A 170 -33.70 -3.73 -6.54
C PHE A 170 -32.47 -4.59 -6.81
N CYS A 171 -32.65 -5.82 -7.31
CA CYS A 171 -31.53 -6.70 -7.63
C CYS A 171 -30.67 -6.16 -8.79
N TRP A 172 -31.27 -5.51 -9.81
CA TRP A 172 -30.52 -4.86 -10.88
C TRP A 172 -29.72 -3.64 -10.38
N ILE A 173 -30.33 -2.81 -9.52
CA ILE A 173 -29.64 -1.66 -8.91
C ILE A 173 -28.50 -2.15 -8.02
N ALA A 174 -28.71 -3.21 -7.22
CA ALA A 174 -27.67 -3.82 -6.39
C ALA A 174 -26.53 -4.39 -7.24
N LEU A 175 -26.84 -5.08 -8.35
CA LEU A 175 -25.85 -5.60 -9.28
C LEU A 175 -25.04 -4.46 -9.92
N ILE A 176 -25.69 -3.41 -10.40
CA ILE A 176 -25.01 -2.24 -10.98
C ILE A 176 -24.13 -1.55 -9.94
N ALA A 177 -24.63 -1.34 -8.71
CA ALA A 177 -23.85 -0.74 -7.62
C ALA A 177 -22.60 -1.59 -7.29
N MET A 178 -22.75 -2.91 -7.19
CA MET A 178 -21.64 -3.83 -6.93
C MET A 178 -20.62 -3.84 -8.08
N VAL A 179 -21.08 -3.81 -9.33
CA VAL A 179 -20.21 -3.71 -10.51
C VAL A 179 -19.45 -2.39 -10.55
N VAL A 180 -20.09 -1.27 -10.18
CA VAL A 180 -19.44 0.03 -10.08
C VAL A 180 -18.40 0.05 -8.97
N ILE A 181 -18.69 -0.54 -7.80
CA ILE A 181 -17.73 -0.64 -6.69
C ILE A 181 -16.55 -1.53 -7.08
N ALA A 182 -16.79 -2.70 -7.68
CA ALA A 182 -15.74 -3.59 -8.15
C ALA A 182 -14.88 -2.92 -9.23
N GLY A 183 -15.52 -2.23 -10.18
CA GLY A 183 -14.84 -1.44 -11.20
C GLY A 183 -14.00 -0.31 -10.61
N ALA A 184 -14.51 0.41 -9.62
CA ALA A 184 -13.78 1.46 -8.91
C ALA A 184 -12.57 0.91 -8.14
N LEU A 185 -12.69 -0.26 -7.50
CA LEU A 185 -11.58 -0.94 -6.82
C LEU A 185 -10.51 -1.40 -7.82
N ILE A 186 -10.91 -2.00 -8.94
CA ILE A 186 -9.99 -2.47 -9.99
C ILE A 186 -9.28 -1.29 -10.65
N VAL A 187 -10.01 -0.24 -11.00
CA VAL A 187 -9.43 0.99 -11.57
C VAL A 187 -8.55 1.70 -10.52
N GLY A 188 -8.93 1.67 -9.24
CA GLY A 188 -8.12 2.17 -8.13
C GLY A 188 -6.80 1.42 -7.98
N LEU A 189 -6.83 0.08 -8.00
CA LEU A 189 -5.64 -0.78 -8.02
C LEU A 189 -4.77 -0.49 -9.24
N TRP A 190 -5.37 -0.35 -10.42
CA TRP A 190 -4.68 -0.07 -11.66
C TRP A 190 -4.03 1.33 -11.67
N MET A 191 -4.70 2.34 -11.10
CA MET A 191 -4.12 3.67 -10.92
C MET A 191 -3.03 3.71 -9.85
N TRP A 192 -3.12 2.86 -8.82
CA TRP A 192 -2.08 2.68 -7.80
C TRP A 192 -0.81 2.07 -8.39
N THR A 193 -0.92 1.12 -9.32
CA THR A 193 0.24 0.51 -10.02
C THR A 193 0.80 1.40 -11.14
N HIS A 194 -0.01 2.20 -11.83
CA HIS A 194 0.44 3.05 -12.93
C HIS A 194 0.83 4.50 -12.55
N GLY A 195 1.11 4.78 -11.28
CA GLY A 195 1.76 6.03 -10.87
C GLY A 195 0.85 7.23 -10.64
N LYS A 196 -0.47 7.04 -10.58
CA LYS A 196 -1.42 8.07 -10.13
C LYS A 196 -1.79 7.89 -8.66
N ARG A 197 -0.83 7.44 -7.84
CA ARG A 197 -1.01 7.20 -6.40
C ARG A 197 -1.55 8.44 -5.68
N GLU A 198 -1.06 9.63 -6.02
CA GLU A 198 -1.50 10.89 -5.37
C GLU A 198 -3.01 11.18 -5.59
N THR A 199 -3.56 10.80 -6.75
CA THR A 199 -5.00 10.96 -7.03
C THR A 199 -5.83 9.91 -6.28
N VAL A 200 -5.32 8.68 -6.19
CA VAL A 200 -5.96 7.59 -5.45
C VAL A 200 -5.95 7.88 -3.95
N GLU A 201 -4.85 8.39 -3.41
CA GLU A 201 -4.74 8.82 -2.03
C GLU A 201 -5.70 9.96 -1.71
N LYS A 202 -5.80 10.99 -2.56
CA LYS A 202 -6.78 12.08 -2.38
C LYS A 202 -8.22 11.58 -2.33
N LEU A 203 -8.53 10.52 -3.10
CA LEU A 203 -9.86 9.91 -3.10
C LEU A 203 -10.09 9.04 -1.86
N LEU A 204 -9.10 8.22 -1.49
CA LEU A 204 -9.13 7.35 -0.31
C LEU A 204 -9.23 8.14 0.99
N ARG A 205 -8.60 9.31 1.10
CA ARG A 205 -8.66 10.18 2.28
C ARG A 205 -10.06 10.68 2.63
N LYS A 206 -11.01 10.64 1.68
CA LYS A 206 -12.41 10.97 1.99
C LYS A 206 -13.08 9.92 2.88
N LEU A 207 -12.51 8.73 2.98
CA LEU A 207 -12.98 7.67 3.87
C LEU A 207 -12.19 7.74 5.18
N PRO A 208 -12.85 7.95 6.34
CA PRO A 208 -12.17 8.16 7.62
C PRO A 208 -11.31 6.95 8.03
N ILE A 209 -11.67 5.74 7.60
CA ILE A 209 -10.92 4.52 7.88
C ILE A 209 -9.60 4.49 7.08
N CYS A 210 -9.64 4.94 5.82
CA CYS A 210 -8.45 4.98 4.96
C CYS A 210 -7.52 6.15 5.32
N ASP A 211 -8.07 7.26 5.81
CA ASP A 211 -7.28 8.40 6.27
C ASP A 211 -6.35 8.02 7.44
N ASN A 212 -6.88 7.31 8.44
CA ASN A 212 -6.08 6.81 9.56
C ASN A 212 -4.95 5.88 9.12
N ILE A 213 -5.19 5.00 8.13
CA ILE A 213 -4.15 4.11 7.58
C ILE A 213 -3.06 4.93 6.89
N LEU A 214 -3.43 5.89 6.04
CA LEU A 214 -2.48 6.73 5.31
C LEU A 214 -1.64 7.62 6.24
N ASN A 215 -2.25 8.16 7.29
CA ASN A 215 -1.55 8.95 8.30
C ASN A 215 -0.59 8.05 9.10
N SER A 216 -1.04 6.89 9.59
CA SER A 216 -0.17 5.94 10.31
C SER A 216 1.00 5.44 9.45
N MET A 217 0.76 5.18 8.16
CA MET A 217 1.82 4.83 7.21
C MET A 217 2.79 5.97 6.96
N GLY A 218 2.31 7.21 6.88
CA GLY A 218 3.14 8.41 6.74
C GLY A 218 4.07 8.55 7.95
N SER A 219 3.53 8.48 9.16
CA SER A 219 4.30 8.53 10.41
C SER A 219 5.32 7.38 10.51
N TYR A 220 4.95 6.16 10.10
CA TYR A 220 5.88 5.03 10.02
C TYR A 220 7.05 5.32 9.05
N ARG A 221 6.75 5.75 7.82
CA ARG A 221 7.78 6.05 6.81
C ARG A 221 8.73 7.16 7.25
N PHE A 222 8.19 8.22 7.85
CA PHE A 222 8.98 9.29 8.44
C PHE A 222 9.93 8.74 9.50
N THR A 223 9.37 8.02 10.48
CA THR A 223 10.13 7.50 11.63
C THR A 223 11.20 6.51 11.17
N ALA A 224 10.87 5.60 10.26
CA ALA A 224 11.83 4.63 9.71
C ALA A 224 12.97 5.31 8.92
N ALA A 225 12.65 6.32 8.11
CA ALA A 225 13.66 7.11 7.41
C ALA A 225 14.55 7.87 8.41
N LEU A 226 13.95 8.52 9.40
CA LEU A 226 14.67 9.27 10.44
C LEU A 226 15.60 8.37 11.26
N THR A 227 15.13 7.20 11.69
CA THR A 227 15.95 6.18 12.37
C THR A 227 17.14 5.80 11.50
N THR A 228 16.92 5.64 10.19
CA THR A 228 17.98 5.25 9.24
C THR A 228 19.03 6.34 9.07
N PHE A 229 18.61 7.60 8.92
CA PHE A 229 19.53 8.74 8.81
C PHE A 229 20.33 8.99 10.10
N LEU A 230 19.65 9.03 11.24
CA LEU A 230 20.31 9.26 12.54
C LEU A 230 21.32 8.16 12.86
N ALA A 231 20.97 6.90 12.59
CA ALA A 231 21.89 5.79 12.76
C ALA A 231 23.10 5.83 11.80
N SER A 232 22.92 6.46 10.64
CA SER A 232 24.02 6.69 9.69
C SER A 232 25.01 7.73 10.21
N GLY A 233 24.64 8.48 11.27
CA GLY A 233 25.47 9.52 11.88
C GLY A 233 25.21 10.91 11.31
N GLU A 234 24.13 11.08 10.54
CA GLU A 234 23.69 12.40 10.09
C GLU A 234 23.27 13.28 11.27
N MET A 235 23.48 14.59 11.12
CA MET A 235 22.98 15.56 12.09
C MET A 235 21.46 15.53 12.12
N GLN A 236 20.87 15.72 13.31
CA GLN A 236 19.43 15.57 13.52
C GLN A 236 18.58 16.46 12.60
N ASP A 237 19.01 17.69 12.37
CA ASP A 237 18.31 18.65 11.51
C ASP A 237 18.31 18.19 10.05
N ASP A 238 19.46 17.72 9.55
CA ASP A 238 19.60 17.17 8.21
C ASP A 238 18.82 15.85 8.06
N ALA A 239 18.87 14.98 9.06
CA ALA A 239 18.13 13.72 9.08
C ALA A 239 16.61 13.95 8.98
N VAL A 240 16.06 14.95 9.67
CA VAL A 240 14.64 15.33 9.55
C VAL A 240 14.35 15.81 8.13
N ARG A 241 15.11 16.79 7.64
CA ARG A 241 14.90 17.39 6.32
C ARG A 241 14.98 16.36 5.19
N MET A 242 15.88 15.39 5.28
CA MET A 242 15.99 14.30 4.31
C MET A 242 14.88 13.24 4.45
N SER A 243 14.25 13.12 5.61
CA SER A 243 13.14 12.18 5.87
C SER A 243 11.78 12.68 5.37
N ILE A 244 11.55 14.00 5.35
CA ILE A 244 10.30 14.63 4.88
C ILE A 244 9.83 14.10 3.51
N PRO A 245 10.66 14.10 2.44
CA PRO A 245 10.23 13.62 1.13
C PRO A 245 9.88 12.12 1.08
N MET A 246 10.21 11.33 2.10
CA MET A 246 9.94 9.88 2.15
C MET A 246 8.52 9.53 2.57
N VAL A 247 7.83 10.45 3.23
CA VAL A 247 6.53 10.22 3.87
C VAL A 247 5.44 9.93 2.83
N ARG A 248 5.57 10.49 1.62
CA ARG A 248 4.62 10.34 0.51
C ARG A 248 3.17 10.59 0.94
N CYS A 249 2.96 11.42 1.96
CA CYS A 249 1.65 11.75 2.52
C CYS A 249 1.61 13.23 2.89
N LYS A 250 0.96 14.02 2.03
CA LYS A 250 0.92 15.48 2.15
C LYS A 250 0.53 16.06 3.54
N PRO A 251 -0.46 15.55 4.29
CA PRO A 251 -0.83 16.12 5.58
C PRO A 251 0.27 15.92 6.62
N ILE A 252 0.93 14.76 6.60
CA ILE A 252 2.07 14.48 7.46
C ILE A 252 3.28 15.31 7.00
N GLU A 253 3.49 15.49 5.70
CA GLU A 253 4.52 16.38 5.15
C GLU A 253 4.34 17.83 5.61
N ASP A 254 3.10 18.34 5.57
CA ASP A 254 2.77 19.69 6.05
C ASP A 254 3.00 19.83 7.58
N VAL A 255 2.71 18.78 8.36
CA VAL A 255 3.02 18.74 9.81
C VAL A 255 4.53 18.74 10.03
N LEU A 256 5.27 17.96 9.25
CA LEU A 256 6.73 17.86 9.38
C LEU A 256 7.46 19.14 8.98
N HIS A 257 6.97 19.88 7.99
CA HIS A 257 7.53 21.19 7.68
C HIS A 257 7.32 22.18 8.83
N ARG A 258 6.18 22.14 9.54
CA ARG A 258 6.00 22.93 10.76
C ARG A 258 6.93 22.47 11.89
N CYS A 259 7.19 21.17 12.01
CA CYS A 259 8.21 20.66 12.93
C CYS A 259 9.61 21.18 12.58
N GLU A 260 9.97 21.21 11.28
CA GLU A 260 11.24 21.74 10.78
C GLU A 260 11.39 23.24 11.11
N GLU A 261 10.32 24.03 10.92
CA GLU A 261 10.29 25.46 11.30
C GLU A 261 10.51 25.64 12.81
N ARG A 262 9.84 24.86 13.66
CA ARG A 262 10.07 24.92 15.12
C ARG A 262 11.47 24.47 15.53
N MET A 263 12.05 23.50 14.83
CA MET A 263 13.44 23.11 15.06
C MET A 263 14.39 24.25 14.71
N ALA A 264 14.12 25.01 13.66
CA ALA A 264 14.88 26.22 13.31
C ALA A 264 14.75 27.33 14.37
N GLU A 265 13.64 27.36 15.13
CA GLU A 265 13.45 28.25 16.30
C GLU A 265 14.21 27.76 17.56
N GLY A 266 14.86 26.60 17.50
CA GLY A 266 15.65 26.02 18.58
C GLY A 266 14.92 24.98 19.42
N HIS A 267 13.71 24.56 19.02
CA HIS A 267 13.05 23.43 19.67
C HIS A 267 13.68 22.10 19.28
N SER A 268 13.59 21.14 20.20
CA SER A 268 14.06 19.79 19.94
C SER A 268 13.07 19.01 19.07
N ILE A 269 13.53 17.96 18.35
CA ILE A 269 12.64 17.17 17.48
C ILE A 269 11.52 16.51 18.29
N ALA A 270 11.81 16.06 19.51
CA ALA A 270 10.82 15.42 20.35
C ALA A 270 9.75 16.41 20.83
N GLN A 271 10.14 17.67 21.10
CA GLN A 271 9.19 18.74 21.43
C GLN A 271 8.37 19.13 20.21
N ALA A 272 9.02 19.37 19.06
CA ALA A 272 8.34 19.73 17.82
C ALA A 272 7.31 18.66 17.41
N ALA A 273 7.69 17.38 17.47
CA ALA A 273 6.79 16.26 17.15
C ALA A 273 5.63 16.10 18.16
N TYR A 274 5.85 16.46 19.43
CA TYR A 274 4.81 16.41 20.46
C TYR A 274 3.82 17.57 20.33
N ASP A 275 4.30 18.78 20.07
CA ASP A 275 3.46 19.98 20.03
C ASP A 275 2.65 20.11 18.72
N GLU A 276 3.12 19.51 17.63
CA GLU A 276 2.42 19.45 16.34
C GLU A 276 1.52 18.21 16.21
N ASP A 277 1.34 17.43 17.28
CA ASP A 277 0.52 16.21 17.34
C ASP A 277 0.85 15.20 16.20
N LEU A 278 2.14 15.08 15.84
CA LEU A 278 2.59 14.17 14.77
C LEU A 278 2.33 12.69 15.12
N PHE A 279 2.34 12.38 16.42
CA PHE A 279 2.10 11.04 16.95
C PHE A 279 1.07 11.08 18.07
N GLU A 280 0.49 9.92 18.39
CA GLU A 280 -0.32 9.80 19.60
C GLU A 280 0.47 10.23 20.85
N PRO A 281 -0.19 10.82 21.87
CA PRO A 281 0.49 11.39 23.04
C PRO A 281 1.43 10.40 23.76
N VAL A 282 1.15 9.10 23.69
CA VAL A 282 2.00 8.05 24.25
C VAL A 282 3.35 7.97 23.53
N TYR A 283 3.35 8.04 22.20
CA TYR A 283 4.54 7.98 21.36
C TYR A 283 5.37 9.27 21.44
N GLY A 284 4.71 10.44 21.46
CA GLY A 284 5.42 11.71 21.66
C GLY A 284 6.12 11.79 23.02
N ARG A 285 5.53 11.23 24.07
CA ARG A 285 6.18 11.11 25.39
C ARG A 285 7.37 10.15 25.38
N MET A 286 7.33 9.08 24.59
CA MET A 286 8.49 8.18 24.42
C MET A 286 9.66 8.91 23.78
N LEU A 287 9.42 9.72 22.74
CA LEU A 287 10.44 10.56 22.10
C LEU A 287 11.06 11.55 23.10
N LEU A 288 10.22 12.27 23.87
CA LEU A 288 10.70 13.20 24.89
C LEU A 288 11.54 12.51 25.98
N ALA A 289 11.16 11.30 26.37
CA ALA A 289 11.94 10.51 27.33
C ALA A 289 13.27 10.04 26.73
N GLY A 290 13.26 9.57 25.49
CA GLY A 290 14.46 9.13 24.76
C GLY A 290 15.47 10.25 24.53
N GLU A 291 14.99 11.46 24.24
CA GLU A 291 15.83 12.64 24.10
C GLU A 291 16.51 13.01 25.42
N ARG A 292 15.75 13.05 26.53
CA ARG A 292 16.29 13.35 27.86
C ARG A 292 17.29 12.31 28.35
N SER A 293 17.13 11.05 27.95
CA SER A 293 18.05 9.97 28.29
C SER A 293 19.19 9.80 27.27
N GLY A 294 19.26 10.64 26.22
CA GLY A 294 20.25 10.52 25.14
C GLY A 294 20.15 9.22 24.34
N SER A 295 19.02 8.52 24.42
CA SER A 295 18.78 7.21 23.80
C SER A 295 17.78 7.30 22.64
N MET A 296 17.94 8.32 21.79
CA MET A 296 16.99 8.62 20.71
C MET A 296 16.93 7.49 19.65
N GLU A 297 18.08 6.96 19.22
CA GLU A 297 18.15 5.92 18.18
C GLU A 297 17.36 4.64 18.56
N PRO A 298 17.57 3.99 19.73
CA PRO A 298 16.79 2.81 20.09
C PRO A 298 15.30 3.10 20.34
N VAL A 299 14.96 4.32 20.80
CA VAL A 299 13.57 4.74 20.96
C VAL A 299 12.88 4.89 19.61
N LEU A 300 13.56 5.47 18.62
CA LEU A 300 13.06 5.61 17.25
C LEU A 300 12.93 4.26 16.55
N GLU A 301 13.87 3.32 16.74
CA GLU A 301 13.74 1.96 16.20
C GLU A 301 12.54 1.23 16.83
N ARG A 302 12.31 1.39 18.13
CA ARG A 302 11.13 0.82 18.78
C ARG A 302 9.84 1.48 18.28
N LEU A 303 9.85 2.81 18.12
CA LEU A 303 8.70 3.57 17.65
C LEU A 303 8.35 3.21 16.19
N SER A 304 9.34 3.04 15.31
CA SER A 304 9.08 2.62 13.93
C SER A 304 8.39 1.26 13.89
N GLY A 305 8.83 0.29 14.70
CA GLY A 305 8.17 -1.02 14.80
C GLY A 305 6.73 -0.92 15.33
N LEU A 306 6.49 -0.10 16.36
CA LEU A 306 5.14 0.13 16.89
C LEU A 306 4.20 0.77 15.86
N LEU A 307 4.70 1.72 15.06
CA LEU A 307 3.93 2.36 14.00
C LEU A 307 3.68 1.41 12.83
N GLU A 308 4.62 0.52 12.53
CA GLU A 308 4.44 -0.55 11.54
C GLU A 308 3.33 -1.52 11.96
N ASP A 309 3.39 -2.02 13.19
CA ASP A 309 2.38 -2.91 13.76
C ASP A 309 1.01 -2.22 13.80
N ASN A 310 0.96 -0.95 14.19
CA ASN A 310 -0.28 -0.18 14.19
C ASN A 310 -0.86 -0.07 12.77
N ALA A 311 -0.05 0.33 11.79
CA ALA A 311 -0.47 0.43 10.40
C ALA A 311 -0.96 -0.92 9.83
N ALA A 312 -0.24 -2.01 10.10
CA ALA A 312 -0.63 -3.36 9.70
C ALA A 312 -1.96 -3.77 10.34
N SER A 313 -2.15 -3.50 11.64
CA SER A 313 -3.39 -3.83 12.34
C SER A 313 -4.60 -3.02 11.83
N LEU A 314 -4.41 -1.76 11.42
CA LEU A 314 -5.47 -0.95 10.82
C LEU A 314 -5.90 -1.52 9.47
N VAL A 315 -4.95 -2.02 8.68
CA VAL A 315 -5.23 -2.72 7.42
C VAL A 315 -6.01 -4.01 7.68
N GLU A 316 -5.59 -4.82 8.66
CA GLU A 316 -6.30 -6.05 9.04
C GLU A 316 -7.72 -5.77 9.55
N ARG A 317 -7.90 -4.73 10.37
CA ARG A 317 -9.23 -4.29 10.85
C ARG A 317 -10.14 -3.90 9.69
N LEU A 318 -9.61 -3.18 8.70
CA LEU A 318 -10.37 -2.81 7.51
C LEU A 318 -10.84 -4.07 6.76
N VAL A 319 -9.96 -5.04 6.54
CA VAL A 319 -10.31 -6.33 5.92
C VAL A 319 -11.36 -7.08 6.75
N GLY A 320 -11.18 -7.13 8.08
CA GLY A 320 -12.11 -7.79 9.00
C GLY A 320 -13.50 -7.16 9.08
N ILE A 321 -13.66 -5.89 8.70
CA ILE A 321 -14.99 -5.23 8.56
C ILE A 321 -15.59 -5.51 7.18
N ILE A 322 -14.77 -5.51 6.13
CA ILE A 322 -15.23 -5.72 4.75
C ILE A 322 -15.80 -7.14 4.56
N ASP A 323 -15.14 -8.16 5.11
CA ASP A 323 -15.56 -9.56 4.96
C ASP A 323 -17.01 -9.84 5.45
N PRO A 324 -17.41 -9.51 6.69
CA PRO A 324 -18.78 -9.70 7.14
C PRO A 324 -19.78 -8.81 6.39
N LEU A 325 -19.36 -7.64 5.90
CA LEU A 325 -20.24 -6.77 5.11
C LEU A 325 -20.52 -7.38 3.73
N LEU A 326 -19.50 -7.91 3.04
CA LEU A 326 -19.65 -8.59 1.76
C LEU A 326 -20.48 -9.88 1.90
N SER A 327 -20.16 -10.69 2.91
CA SER A 327 -20.91 -11.91 3.23
C SER A 327 -22.37 -11.61 3.59
N GLY A 328 -22.61 -10.54 4.36
CA GLY A 328 -23.96 -10.09 4.71
C GLY A 328 -24.77 -9.64 3.49
N VAL A 329 -24.18 -8.85 2.59
CA VAL A 329 -24.84 -8.45 1.33
C VAL A 329 -25.18 -9.66 0.47
N LEU A 330 -24.25 -10.63 0.35
CA LEU A 330 -24.51 -11.88 -0.37
C LEU A 330 -25.68 -12.65 0.26
N MET A 331 -25.67 -12.83 1.58
CA MET A 331 -26.71 -13.58 2.29
C MET A 331 -28.09 -12.93 2.15
N VAL A 332 -28.16 -11.60 2.26
CA VAL A 332 -29.39 -10.83 2.06
C VAL A 332 -29.88 -10.97 0.62
N THR A 333 -28.99 -10.82 -0.37
CA THR A 333 -29.39 -10.82 -1.78
C THR A 333 -29.82 -12.22 -2.23
N VAL A 334 -29.08 -13.26 -1.84
CA VAL A 334 -29.46 -14.67 -2.12
C VAL A 334 -30.74 -15.02 -1.37
N GLY A 335 -30.87 -14.62 -0.10
CA GLY A 335 -32.09 -14.83 0.70
C GLY A 335 -33.33 -14.20 0.05
N LEU A 336 -33.23 -12.93 -0.38
CA LEU A 336 -34.28 -12.25 -1.14
C LEU A 336 -34.58 -12.96 -2.46
N SER A 337 -33.57 -13.42 -3.20
CA SER A 337 -33.79 -14.16 -4.44
C SER A 337 -34.56 -15.47 -4.19
N LEU A 338 -34.22 -16.21 -3.12
CA LEU A 338 -34.90 -17.45 -2.77
C LEU A 338 -36.34 -17.20 -2.34
N LEU A 339 -36.59 -16.14 -1.57
CA LEU A 339 -37.96 -15.74 -1.20
C LEU A 339 -38.79 -15.32 -2.42
N SER A 340 -38.19 -14.57 -3.35
CA SER A 340 -38.83 -14.18 -4.61
C SER A 340 -39.21 -15.39 -5.46
N VAL A 341 -38.50 -16.50 -5.32
CA VAL A 341 -38.76 -17.77 -6.01
C VAL A 341 -39.79 -18.63 -5.26
N MET A 342 -39.73 -18.69 -3.93
CA MET A 342 -40.62 -19.52 -3.12
C MET A 342 -42.05 -18.97 -3.03
N LEU A 343 -42.24 -17.66 -2.98
CA LEU A 343 -43.57 -17.04 -2.92
C LEU A 343 -44.48 -17.45 -4.09
N PRO A 344 -44.01 -17.40 -5.35
CA PRO A 344 -44.70 -17.99 -6.49
C PRO A 344 -45.06 -19.47 -6.25
N LEU A 345 -44.11 -20.32 -5.88
CA LEU A 345 -44.36 -21.75 -5.63
C LEU A 345 -45.51 -22.01 -4.65
N ILE A 346 -45.57 -21.27 -3.55
CA ILE A 346 -46.66 -21.38 -2.57
C ILE A 346 -48.00 -20.95 -3.19
N GLY A 347 -48.00 -19.88 -3.99
CA GLY A 347 -49.19 -19.44 -4.72
C GLY A 347 -49.71 -20.49 -5.70
N MET A 348 -48.82 -21.22 -6.38
CA MET A 348 -49.20 -22.32 -7.28
C MET A 348 -49.82 -23.49 -6.49
N MET A 349 -49.20 -23.89 -5.38
CA MET A 349 -49.72 -24.97 -4.52
C MET A 349 -51.11 -24.66 -3.97
N ASN A 350 -51.38 -23.42 -3.56
CA ASN A 350 -52.71 -23.01 -3.07
C ASN A 350 -53.77 -22.88 -4.17
N SER A 351 -53.39 -22.80 -5.45
CA SER A 351 -54.33 -22.75 -6.58
C SER A 351 -54.71 -24.12 -7.14
N VAL A 352 -53.94 -25.15 -6.81
CA VAL A 352 -54.10 -26.53 -7.30
C VAL A 352 -54.81 -27.44 -6.27
N GLY A 353 -55.02 -26.97 -5.04
CA GLY A 353 -55.84 -27.63 -4.00
C GLY A 353 -57.13 -26.87 -3.73
#